data_AF-A0A7X6VE58-F1
#
_entry.id   AF-A0A7X6VE58-F1
#
_cell.length_a   1.000
_cell.length_b   1.000
_cell.length_c   1.000
_cell.angle_alpha   90.00
_cell.angle_beta   90.00
_cell.angle_gamma   90.00
#
_symmetry.space_group_name_H-M   'P 1'
#
loop_
_entity.id
_entity.type
_entity.pdbx_description
1 polymer ?
#
loop_
_entity_poly.entity_id
_entity_poly.type
_entity_poly.pdbx_seq_one_letter_code
_entity_poly.pdbx_strand_id
1 'polypeptide(L)'
;MASIDETLKNLPDSPGVYIMRDLEGTIIYVGKAKVLKNRVKSYFQHREDRDSKTSMLVSNVDSLEYIVTHTEEEALILENTLIKRHKPKYNILLKDDKTYPHIKITTKDEFPRVEITRRVEKDGAKYFGTFVKMSAVKDSIEVLRRLFPIRTCKRIISHEKKQRPCLYYHIGLCSSPCSGNVSREEYDEIAKNAVAFLDGRHDDVINMLEIEMNRLSEQMKF
;
A
#
# COMPACT_ATOMS: atom_id res chain seq x y z
N MET A 1 -13.19 -21.92 -24.40
CA MET A 1 -13.03 -20.51 -23.96
C MET A 1 -13.67 -19.62 -25.01
N ALA A 2 -14.29 -18.51 -24.62
CA ALA A 2 -14.86 -17.56 -25.58
C ALA A 2 -13.76 -16.99 -26.49
N SER A 3 -14.06 -16.78 -27.77
CA SER A 3 -13.11 -16.16 -28.70
C SER A 3 -12.77 -14.73 -28.25
N ILE A 4 -11.56 -14.24 -28.52
CA ILE A 4 -11.17 -12.85 -28.25
C ILE A 4 -12.22 -11.87 -28.81
N ASP A 5 -12.74 -12.13 -30.01
CA ASP A 5 -13.76 -11.28 -30.65
C ASP A 5 -15.09 -11.26 -29.89
N GLU A 6 -15.45 -12.37 -29.25
CA GLU A 6 -16.64 -12.47 -28.43
C GLU A 6 -16.46 -11.71 -27.11
N THR A 7 -15.30 -11.86 -26.47
CA THR A 7 -14.94 -11.09 -25.27
C THR A 7 -14.95 -9.59 -25.57
N LEU A 8 -14.40 -9.15 -26.71
CA LEU A 8 -14.36 -7.74 -27.12
C LEU A 8 -15.75 -7.11 -27.31
N LYS A 9 -16.75 -7.90 -27.72
CA LYS A 9 -18.14 -7.44 -27.86
C LYS A 9 -18.82 -7.25 -26.50
N ASN A 10 -18.48 -8.10 -25.53
CA ASN A 10 -19.12 -8.15 -24.21
C ASN A 10 -18.37 -7.36 -23.13
N LEU A 11 -17.41 -6.51 -23.49
CA LEU A 11 -16.67 -5.69 -22.52
C LEU A 11 -17.57 -4.63 -21.87
N PRO A 12 -17.55 -4.51 -20.53
CA PRO A 12 -18.37 -3.53 -19.82
C PRO A 12 -17.78 -2.12 -19.89
N ASP A 13 -18.66 -1.14 -19.74
CA ASP A 13 -18.33 0.27 -19.56
C ASP A 13 -18.06 0.56 -18.06
N SER A 14 -17.12 -0.18 -17.48
CA SER A 14 -16.80 -0.14 -16.04
C SER A 14 -15.29 -0.21 -15.80
N PRO A 15 -14.79 0.25 -14.64
CA PRO A 15 -13.41 0.09 -14.27
C PRO A 15 -13.09 -1.38 -13.99
N GLY A 16 -11.82 -1.74 -14.16
CA GLY A 16 -11.38 -3.09 -13.87
C GLY A 16 -9.98 -3.40 -14.40
N VAL A 17 -9.63 -4.67 -14.31
CA VAL A 17 -8.34 -5.22 -14.75
C VAL A 17 -8.58 -6.18 -15.90
N TYR A 18 -7.77 -6.09 -16.95
CA TYR A 18 -7.74 -7.04 -18.05
C TYR A 18 -6.44 -7.86 -18.00
N ILE A 19 -6.55 -9.14 -18.33
CA ILE A 19 -5.49 -10.14 -18.25
C ILE A 19 -5.37 -10.79 -19.62
N MET A 20 -4.18 -10.76 -20.19
CA MET A 20 -3.86 -11.37 -21.48
C MET A 20 -2.97 -12.59 -21.25
N ARG A 21 -3.29 -13.69 -21.93
CA ARG A 21 -2.54 -14.94 -21.88
C ARG A 21 -2.06 -15.36 -23.25
N ASP A 22 -0.97 -16.13 -23.28
CA ASP A 22 -0.50 -16.82 -24.48
C ASP A 22 -1.21 -18.16 -24.70
N LEU A 23 -0.81 -18.86 -25.77
CA LEU A 23 -1.32 -20.18 -26.17
C LEU A 23 -1.15 -21.27 -25.09
N GLU A 24 -0.19 -21.10 -24.18
CA GLU A 24 0.05 -22.03 -23.07
C GLU A 24 -0.80 -21.68 -21.84
N GLY A 25 -1.59 -20.61 -21.90
CA GLY A 25 -2.39 -20.09 -20.79
C GLY A 25 -1.60 -19.25 -19.78
N THR A 26 -0.34 -18.94 -20.07
CA THR A 26 0.53 -18.14 -19.19
C THR A 26 0.12 -16.68 -19.25
N ILE A 27 0.04 -16.01 -18.10
CA ILE A 27 -0.27 -14.56 -18.04
C ILE A 27 0.93 -13.79 -18.57
N ILE A 28 0.77 -13.16 -19.73
CA ILE A 28 1.83 -12.41 -20.41
C ILE A 28 1.71 -10.89 -20.18
N TYR A 29 0.50 -10.40 -19.89
CA TYR A 29 0.24 -8.99 -19.56
C TYR A 29 -0.99 -8.81 -18.67
N VAL A 30 -0.92 -7.85 -17.76
CA VAL A 30 -2.02 -7.38 -16.91
C VAL A 30 -2.07 -5.86 -17.00
N GLY A 31 -3.26 -5.29 -17.18
CA GLY A 31 -3.42 -3.83 -17.16
C GLY A 31 -4.75 -3.41 -16.56
N LYS A 32 -4.81 -2.19 -16.04
CA LYS A 32 -6.06 -1.59 -15.55
C LYS A 32 -6.72 -0.66 -16.56
N ALA A 33 -8.02 -0.47 -16.42
CA ALA A 33 -8.78 0.48 -17.21
C ALA A 33 -9.79 1.24 -16.34
N LYS A 34 -9.98 2.54 -16.65
CA LYS A 34 -11.15 3.29 -16.16
C LYS A 34 -12.44 2.77 -16.81
N VAL A 35 -12.33 2.41 -18.08
CA VAL A 35 -13.40 1.82 -18.91
C VAL A 35 -12.78 0.66 -19.67
N LEU A 36 -13.08 -0.58 -19.27
CA LEU A 36 -12.53 -1.80 -19.86
C LEU A 36 -12.77 -1.86 -21.37
N LYS A 37 -13.99 -1.57 -21.82
CA LYS A 37 -14.36 -1.53 -23.24
C LYS A 37 -13.43 -0.68 -24.09
N ASN A 38 -13.20 0.58 -23.69
CA ASN A 38 -12.38 1.51 -24.46
C ASN A 38 -10.91 1.09 -24.46
N ARG A 39 -10.39 0.71 -23.29
CA ARG A 39 -8.97 0.40 -23.12
C ARG A 39 -8.56 -0.90 -23.79
N VAL A 40 -9.40 -1.92 -23.75
CA VAL A 40 -9.08 -3.21 -24.36
C VAL A 40 -9.26 -3.12 -25.88
N LYS A 41 -10.32 -2.48 -26.38
CA LYS A 41 -10.53 -2.31 -27.83
C LYS A 41 -9.41 -1.54 -28.52
N SER A 42 -8.73 -0.60 -27.83
CA SER A 42 -7.60 0.12 -28.41
C SER A 42 -6.44 -0.80 -28.81
N TYR A 43 -6.27 -1.95 -28.14
CA TYR A 43 -5.26 -2.95 -28.51
C TYR A 43 -5.60 -3.73 -29.78
N PHE A 44 -6.85 -3.69 -30.27
CA PHE A 44 -7.29 -4.52 -31.38
C PHE A 44 -7.76 -3.72 -32.61
N GLN A 45 -8.19 -2.47 -32.45
CA GLN A 45 -8.79 -1.68 -33.54
C GLN A 45 -7.80 -0.96 -34.48
N HIS A 46 -6.70 -0.40 -33.97
CA HIS A 46 -5.78 0.41 -34.79
C HIS A 46 -4.45 -0.33 -34.90
N ARG A 47 -4.21 -1.06 -36.00
CA ARG A 47 -2.94 -1.80 -36.20
C ARG A 47 -1.79 -0.90 -36.64
N GLU A 48 -2.08 0.17 -37.38
CA GLU A 48 -1.09 1.06 -37.99
C GLU A 48 -0.47 2.06 -37.00
N ASP A 49 -1.20 2.43 -35.94
CA ASP A 49 -0.75 3.41 -34.93
C ASP A 49 -0.08 2.78 -33.69
N ARG A 50 0.22 1.46 -33.70
CA ARG A 50 0.81 0.78 -32.54
C ARG A 50 2.30 0.98 -32.49
N ASP A 51 2.81 1.23 -31.28
CA ASP A 51 4.23 1.05 -31.06
C ASP A 51 4.64 -0.43 -31.24
N SER A 52 5.89 -0.66 -31.62
CA SER A 52 6.39 -2.01 -31.92
C SER A 52 6.22 -2.98 -30.75
N LYS A 53 6.28 -2.46 -29.51
CA LYS A 53 6.11 -3.26 -28.28
C LYS A 53 4.67 -3.72 -28.09
N THR A 54 3.67 -2.85 -28.31
CA THR A 54 2.26 -3.25 -28.23
C THR A 54 1.89 -4.21 -29.34
N SER A 55 2.44 -4.04 -30.54
CA SER A 55 2.22 -4.99 -31.64
C SER A 55 2.73 -6.39 -31.28
N MET A 56 3.93 -6.48 -30.70
CA MET A 56 4.51 -7.74 -30.23
C MET A 56 3.73 -8.36 -29.05
N LEU A 57 3.19 -7.55 -28.14
CA LEU A 57 2.29 -8.05 -27.10
C LEU A 57 1.06 -8.71 -27.74
N VAL A 58 0.35 -7.96 -28.59
CA VAL A 58 -0.93 -8.41 -29.18
C VAL A 58 -0.76 -9.65 -30.05
N SER A 59 0.37 -9.78 -30.76
CA SER A 59 0.65 -10.98 -31.57
C SER A 59 0.83 -12.26 -30.75
N ASN A 60 1.09 -12.15 -29.45
CA ASN A 60 1.27 -13.28 -28.55
C ASN A 60 0.04 -13.53 -27.65
N VAL A 61 -1.05 -12.78 -27.82
CA VAL A 61 -2.28 -12.97 -27.05
C VAL A 61 -3.13 -14.05 -27.71
N ASP A 62 -3.43 -15.11 -26.97
CA ASP A 62 -4.37 -16.17 -27.35
C ASP A 62 -5.72 -16.01 -26.65
N SER A 63 -5.71 -15.58 -25.38
CA SER A 63 -6.94 -15.36 -24.62
C SER A 63 -6.90 -14.09 -23.79
N LEU A 64 -8.09 -13.56 -23.53
CA LEU A 64 -8.34 -12.32 -22.83
C LEU A 64 -9.41 -12.54 -21.76
N GLU A 65 -9.07 -12.19 -20.53
CA GLU A 65 -9.95 -12.19 -19.36
C GLU A 65 -10.05 -10.78 -18.78
N TYR A 66 -11.10 -10.51 -18.01
CA TYR A 66 -11.22 -9.27 -17.25
C TYR A 66 -11.92 -9.48 -15.91
N ILE A 67 -11.62 -8.60 -14.96
CA ILE A 67 -12.23 -8.53 -13.65
C ILE A 67 -12.75 -7.11 -13.47
N VAL A 68 -14.07 -6.97 -13.32
CA VAL A 68 -14.72 -5.68 -13.06
C VAL A 68 -14.50 -5.29 -11.59
N THR A 69 -14.21 -4.03 -11.34
CA THR A 69 -14.14 -3.46 -9.98
C THR A 69 -15.19 -2.37 -9.82
N HIS A 70 -15.47 -1.97 -8.58
CA HIS A 70 -16.42 -0.89 -8.31
C HIS A 70 -15.77 0.48 -8.49
N THR A 71 -14.45 0.58 -8.24
CA THR A 71 -13.70 1.83 -8.33
C THR A 71 -12.41 1.69 -9.15
N GLU A 72 -11.89 2.82 -9.64
CA GLU A 72 -10.57 2.86 -10.30
C GLU A 72 -9.43 2.51 -9.33
N GLU A 73 -9.58 2.87 -8.05
CA GLU A 73 -8.66 2.54 -6.97
C GLU A 73 -8.56 1.02 -6.74
N GLU A 74 -9.68 0.31 -6.74
CA GLU A 74 -9.68 -1.16 -6.65
C GLU A 74 -9.01 -1.81 -7.86
N ALA A 75 -9.30 -1.34 -9.07
CA ALA A 75 -8.65 -1.84 -10.29
C ALA A 75 -7.13 -1.70 -10.22
N LEU A 76 -6.66 -0.58 -9.66
CA LEU A 76 -5.25 -0.29 -9.47
C LEU A 76 -4.60 -1.25 -8.47
N ILE A 77 -5.24 -1.50 -7.33
CA ILE A 77 -4.74 -2.42 -6.31
C ILE A 77 -4.70 -3.86 -6.84
N LEU A 78 -5.76 -4.28 -7.54
CA LEU A 78 -5.86 -5.61 -8.11
C LEU A 78 -4.80 -5.83 -9.20
N GLU A 79 -4.63 -4.87 -10.12
CA GLU A 79 -3.58 -4.92 -11.16
C GLU A 79 -2.21 -5.11 -10.52
N ASN A 80 -1.85 -4.27 -9.55
CA ASN A 80 -0.56 -4.35 -8.86
C ASN A 80 -0.35 -5.70 -8.18
N THR A 81 -1.40 -6.24 -7.56
CA THR A 81 -1.36 -7.55 -6.90
C THR A 81 -1.08 -8.66 -7.91
N LEU A 82 -1.76 -8.63 -9.06
CA LEU A 82 -1.58 -9.61 -10.14
C LEU A 82 -0.19 -9.49 -10.80
N ILE A 83 0.29 -8.28 -11.08
CA ILE A 83 1.64 -8.06 -11.63
C ILE A 83 2.71 -8.58 -10.67
N LYS A 84 2.61 -8.28 -9.37
CA LYS A 84 3.57 -8.77 -8.37
C LYS A 84 3.55 -10.28 -8.22
N ARG A 85 2.36 -10.90 -8.30
CA ARG A 85 2.17 -12.35 -8.17
C ARG A 85 2.68 -13.12 -9.38
N HIS A 86 2.35 -12.67 -10.58
CA HIS A 86 2.60 -13.42 -11.82
C HIS A 86 3.83 -12.94 -12.60
N LYS A 87 4.32 -11.73 -12.32
CA LYS A 87 5.45 -11.08 -13.01
C LYS A 87 5.39 -11.24 -14.54
N PRO A 88 4.30 -10.79 -15.19
CA PRO A 88 4.09 -11.06 -16.61
C PRO A 88 5.20 -10.45 -17.47
N LYS A 89 5.63 -11.20 -18.50
CA LYS A 89 6.75 -10.82 -19.39
C LYS A 89 6.63 -9.40 -19.92
N TYR A 90 5.46 -9.02 -20.43
CA TYR A 90 5.28 -7.71 -21.06
C TYR A 90 5.11 -6.58 -20.05
N ASN A 91 4.61 -6.81 -18.82
CA ASN A 91 4.60 -5.77 -17.78
C ASN A 91 6.02 -5.35 -17.39
N ILE A 92 6.96 -6.29 -17.32
CA ILE A 92 8.37 -6.01 -17.02
C ILE A 92 9.02 -5.24 -18.18
N LEU A 93 8.75 -5.64 -19.43
CA LEU A 93 9.31 -5.00 -20.62
C LEU A 93 8.74 -3.59 -20.88
N LEU A 94 7.49 -3.35 -20.48
CA LEU A 94 6.75 -2.10 -20.70
C LEU A 94 6.88 -1.09 -19.55
N LYS A 95 7.63 -1.41 -18.49
CA LYS A 95 7.95 -0.58 -17.31
C LYS A 95 7.00 0.60 -17.07
N ASP A 96 5.89 0.33 -16.39
CA ASP A 96 5.16 1.33 -15.62
C ASP A 96 5.07 0.82 -14.18
N ASP A 97 6.22 0.59 -13.54
CA ASP A 97 6.30 0.17 -12.13
C ASP A 97 5.93 1.35 -11.23
N LYS A 98 4.63 1.69 -11.22
CA LYS A 98 4.06 2.58 -10.23
C LYS A 98 4.10 1.87 -8.88
N THR A 99 5.21 2.09 -8.20
CA THR A 99 5.40 1.62 -6.83
C THR A 99 4.50 2.45 -5.91
N TYR A 100 3.46 1.82 -5.39
CA TYR A 100 2.52 2.46 -4.47
C TYR A 100 3.18 2.73 -3.12
N PRO A 101 2.86 3.85 -2.46
CA PRO A 101 3.30 4.09 -1.11
C PRO A 101 2.70 3.07 -0.13
N HIS A 102 3.53 2.68 0.81
CA HIS A 102 3.29 1.81 1.94
C HIS A 102 3.66 2.56 3.22
N ILE A 103 2.99 2.24 4.32
CA ILE A 103 3.45 2.62 5.66
C ILE A 103 4.47 1.58 6.09
N LYS A 104 5.69 2.01 6.44
CA LYS A 104 6.75 1.16 6.96
C LYS A 104 7.00 1.51 8.43
N ILE A 105 7.09 0.50 9.28
CA ILE A 105 7.51 0.62 10.68
C ILE A 105 8.83 -0.10 10.86
N THR A 106 9.87 0.64 11.26
CA THR A 106 11.23 0.10 11.45
C THR A 106 11.37 -0.65 12.78
N THR A 107 10.71 -1.80 12.89
CA THR A 107 10.63 -2.63 14.10
C THR A 107 11.97 -3.14 14.64
N LYS A 108 13.05 -3.05 13.84
CA LYS A 108 14.41 -3.41 14.29
C LYS A 108 15.17 -2.26 14.95
N ASP A 109 14.72 -1.03 14.76
CA ASP A 109 15.35 0.12 15.40
C ASP A 109 15.02 0.10 16.90
N GLU A 110 15.95 0.55 17.74
CA GLU A 110 15.72 0.68 19.19
C GLU A 110 14.48 1.52 19.52
N PHE A 111 14.24 2.55 18.69
CA PHE A 111 13.01 3.31 18.69
C PHE A 111 12.38 3.21 17.30
N PRO A 112 11.42 2.29 17.07
CA PRO A 112 10.76 2.16 15.78
C PRO A 112 10.18 3.49 15.30
N ARG A 113 10.32 3.78 14.00
CA ARG A 113 9.72 4.96 13.37
C ARG A 113 8.77 4.54 12.26
N VAL A 114 7.79 5.41 12.01
CA VAL A 114 6.86 5.28 10.89
C VAL A 114 7.39 6.11 9.72
N GLU A 115 7.54 5.48 8.56
CA GLU A 115 7.99 6.12 7.33
C GLU A 115 7.11 5.73 6.13
N ILE A 116 7.01 6.62 5.15
CA ILE A 116 6.34 6.32 3.87
C ILE A 116 7.41 5.81 2.91
N THR A 117 7.20 4.62 2.35
CA THR A 117 8.09 4.04 1.35
C THR A 117 7.31 3.49 0.18
N ARG A 118 7.90 3.52 -1.01
CA ARG A 118 7.36 2.84 -2.20
C ARG A 118 8.00 1.48 -2.43
N ARG A 119 9.06 1.17 -1.68
CA ARG A 119 9.83 -0.07 -1.80
C ARG A 119 9.60 -0.92 -0.58
N VAL A 120 9.32 -2.20 -0.84
CA VAL A 120 9.28 -3.24 0.19
C VAL A 120 10.60 -3.97 0.14
N GLU A 121 11.38 -3.89 1.21
CA GLU A 121 12.71 -4.49 1.33
C GLU A 121 12.66 -5.62 2.36
N LYS A 122 13.60 -6.58 2.25
CA LYS A 122 13.76 -7.66 3.26
C LYS A 122 14.63 -7.18 4.43
N ASP A 123 14.36 -5.98 4.93
CA ASP A 123 15.09 -5.37 6.04
C ASP A 123 14.55 -5.82 7.41
N GLY A 124 13.40 -6.51 7.43
CA GLY A 124 12.72 -6.95 8.64
C GLY A 124 11.91 -5.85 9.32
N ALA A 125 11.68 -4.73 8.62
CA ALA A 125 10.62 -3.80 8.96
C ALA A 125 9.24 -4.40 8.59
N LYS A 126 8.18 -3.82 9.16
CA LYS A 126 6.80 -4.16 8.81
C LYS A 126 6.27 -3.16 7.79
N TYR A 127 5.53 -3.65 6.80
CA TYR A 127 5.00 -2.86 5.69
C TYR A 127 3.48 -3.04 5.63
N PHE A 128 2.74 -1.94 5.60
CA PHE A 128 1.28 -1.94 5.70
C PHE A 128 0.62 -1.13 4.58
N GLY A 129 -0.54 -1.65 4.16
CA GLY A 129 -1.41 -1.05 3.15
C GLY A 129 -0.79 -1.02 1.76
N THR A 130 -1.61 -0.70 0.76
CA THR A 130 -1.16 -0.28 -0.58
C THR A 130 -2.00 0.93 -0.92
N PHE A 131 -1.43 2.11 -0.75
CA PHE A 131 -2.21 3.34 -0.86
C PHE A 131 -2.14 3.87 -2.28
N VAL A 132 -3.30 4.15 -2.86
CA VAL A 132 -3.40 4.72 -4.21
C VAL A 132 -2.94 6.18 -4.24
N LYS A 133 -3.29 6.94 -3.21
CA LYS A 133 -3.00 8.38 -3.09
C LYS A 133 -2.02 8.63 -1.94
N MET A 134 -1.08 9.55 -2.14
CA MET A 134 -0.15 9.98 -1.08
C MET A 134 -0.86 10.66 0.09
N SER A 135 -2.00 11.33 -0.15
CA SER A 135 -2.81 11.95 0.91
C SER A 135 -3.32 10.90 1.89
N ALA A 136 -3.94 9.83 1.40
CA ALA A 136 -4.48 8.76 2.23
C ALA A 136 -3.43 8.13 3.17
N VAL A 137 -2.18 8.00 2.71
CA VAL A 137 -1.07 7.53 3.56
C VAL A 137 -0.77 8.53 4.68
N LYS A 138 -0.71 9.83 4.35
CA LYS A 138 -0.41 10.89 5.32
C LYS A 138 -1.51 10.99 6.37
N ASP A 139 -2.76 10.93 5.94
CA ASP A 139 -3.92 10.99 6.83
C ASP A 139 -3.92 9.77 7.78
N SER A 140 -3.61 8.59 7.25
CA SER A 140 -3.47 7.37 8.05
C SER A 140 -2.35 7.47 9.09
N ILE A 141 -1.19 8.03 8.72
CA ILE A 141 -0.08 8.26 9.65
C ILE A 141 -0.47 9.30 10.70
N GLU A 142 -1.23 10.34 10.34
CA GLU A 142 -1.69 11.34 11.29
C GLU A 142 -2.60 10.72 12.35
N VAL A 143 -3.58 9.90 11.93
CA VAL A 143 -4.45 9.15 12.85
C VAL A 143 -3.62 8.21 13.73
N LEU A 144 -2.72 7.44 13.14
CA LEU A 144 -1.85 6.52 13.86
C LEU A 144 -1.08 7.22 14.98
N ARG A 145 -0.59 8.45 14.73
CA ARG A 145 0.19 9.23 15.70
C ARG A 145 -0.62 9.85 16.82
N ARG A 146 -1.92 10.06 16.61
CA ARG A 146 -2.84 10.51 17.65
C ARG A 146 -3.17 9.37 18.61
N LEU A 147 -3.27 8.15 18.08
CA LEU A 147 -3.54 6.94 18.88
C LEU A 147 -2.28 6.43 19.59
N PHE A 148 -1.16 6.43 18.87
CA PHE A 148 0.13 5.94 19.33
C PHE A 148 1.16 7.01 19.07
N PRO A 149 1.71 7.70 20.10
CA PRO A 149 2.67 8.79 19.93
C PRO A 149 4.05 8.31 19.42
N ILE A 150 4.08 7.65 18.27
CA ILE A 150 5.22 7.07 17.59
C ILE A 150 5.92 8.13 16.72
N ARG A 151 7.25 8.05 16.64
CA ARG A 151 8.05 9.02 15.89
C ARG A 151 7.95 8.78 14.38
N THR A 152 7.95 9.87 13.63
CA THR A 152 8.12 9.89 12.16
C THR A 152 9.40 10.60 11.72
N CYS A 153 10.15 11.17 12.67
CA CYS A 153 11.36 11.92 12.37
C CYS A 153 12.52 10.98 12.01
N LYS A 154 13.44 11.47 11.17
CA LYS A 154 14.66 10.76 10.77
C LYS A 154 15.84 11.00 11.72
N ARG A 155 15.57 11.49 12.93
CA ARG A 155 16.63 11.80 13.91
C ARG A 155 17.27 10.51 14.39
N ILE A 156 18.60 10.49 14.44
CA ILE A 156 19.37 9.44 15.13
C ILE A 156 19.24 9.70 16.62
N ILE A 157 18.68 8.74 17.35
CA ILE A 157 18.52 8.82 18.80
C ILE A 157 19.72 8.14 19.43
N SER A 158 20.38 8.84 20.33
CA SER A 158 21.50 8.34 21.10
C SER A 158 21.23 8.66 22.56
N HIS A 159 21.52 7.70 23.44
CA HIS A 159 21.39 7.86 24.89
C HIS A 159 22.33 8.93 25.46
N GLU A 160 23.49 9.11 24.84
CA GLU A 160 24.52 10.06 25.29
C GLU A 160 24.20 11.51 24.92
N LYS A 161 23.54 11.72 23.78
CA LYS A 161 23.26 13.05 23.23
C LYS A 161 21.77 13.30 23.13
N LYS A 162 21.18 13.70 24.26
CA LYS A 162 19.78 14.12 24.34
C LYS A 162 19.53 15.34 23.44
N GLN A 163 18.49 15.27 22.64
CA GLN A 163 18.07 16.33 21.75
C GLN A 163 16.85 17.05 22.31
N ARG A 164 16.69 18.33 21.94
CA ARG A 164 15.50 19.09 22.34
C ARG A 164 14.23 18.46 21.73
N PRO A 165 13.15 18.32 22.52
CA PRO A 165 11.87 17.83 22.03
C PRO A 165 11.37 18.74 20.90
N CYS A 166 10.66 18.16 19.93
CA CYS A 166 10.09 18.90 18.81
C CYS A 166 8.62 19.25 19.06
N LEU A 167 8.03 20.05 18.17
CA LEU A 167 6.62 20.41 18.22
C LEU A 167 5.72 19.19 18.44
N TYR A 168 5.98 18.08 17.74
CA TYR A 168 5.16 16.88 17.85
C TYR A 168 5.10 16.27 19.24
N TYR A 169 6.13 16.45 20.07
CA TYR A 169 6.05 16.08 21.47
C TYR A 169 5.12 17.01 22.24
N HIS A 170 5.31 18.32 22.07
CA HIS A 170 4.51 19.33 22.77
C HIS A 170 3.02 19.27 22.43
N ILE A 171 2.66 18.74 21.26
CA ILE A 171 1.26 18.51 20.86
C ILE A 171 0.81 17.04 20.99
N GLY A 172 1.57 16.18 21.70
CA GLY A 172 1.17 14.81 22.02
C GLY A 172 1.26 13.77 20.90
N LEU A 173 1.82 14.11 19.73
CA LEU A 173 1.96 13.22 18.57
C LEU A 173 3.29 12.45 18.50
N CYS A 174 4.08 12.48 19.58
CA CYS A 174 5.36 11.78 19.71
C CYS A 174 5.78 11.71 21.19
N SER A 175 6.16 10.54 21.70
CA SER A 175 6.64 10.37 23.10
C SER A 175 8.05 10.94 23.35
N SER A 176 8.69 11.56 22.35
CA SER A 176 10.02 12.16 22.44
C SER A 176 11.13 11.24 23.00
N PRO A 177 11.37 10.07 22.38
CA PRO A 177 12.54 9.25 22.75
C PRO A 177 13.87 9.98 22.55
N CYS A 178 13.92 11.01 21.69
CA CYS A 178 15.12 11.80 21.45
C CYS A 178 15.55 12.69 22.63
N SER A 179 14.64 13.04 23.54
CA SER A 179 14.96 13.78 24.77
C SER A 179 15.08 12.86 25.99
N GLY A 180 14.82 11.56 25.83
CA GLY A 180 14.79 10.59 26.92
C GLY A 180 13.56 10.72 27.83
N ASN A 181 12.44 11.20 27.31
CA ASN A 181 11.18 11.36 28.07
C ASN A 181 10.37 10.06 28.20
N VAL A 182 10.77 9.01 27.48
CA VAL A 182 10.11 7.70 27.45
C VAL A 182 11.19 6.65 27.51
N SER A 183 10.97 5.59 28.29
CA SER A 183 11.87 4.44 28.32
C SER A 183 11.80 3.64 27.02
N ARG A 184 12.77 2.76 26.80
CA ARG A 184 12.77 1.89 25.63
C ARG A 184 11.59 0.92 25.67
N GLU A 185 11.31 0.39 26.85
CA GLU A 185 10.27 -0.59 27.12
C GLU A 185 8.88 0.01 26.85
N GLU A 186 8.61 1.19 27.41
CA GLU A 186 7.35 1.91 27.16
C GLU A 186 7.17 2.26 25.67
N TYR A 187 8.25 2.69 25.00
CA TYR A 187 8.17 3.03 23.58
C TYR A 187 7.96 1.80 22.69
N ASP A 188 8.55 0.65 23.05
CA ASP A 188 8.36 -0.61 22.35
C ASP A 188 6.89 -1.08 22.43
N GLU A 189 6.23 -0.91 23.58
CA GLU A 189 4.80 -1.20 23.71
C GLU A 189 3.94 -0.28 22.81
N ILE A 190 4.25 1.02 22.74
CA ILE A 190 3.59 1.94 21.79
C ILE A 190 3.77 1.45 20.35
N ALA A 191 4.99 1.02 19.99
CA ALA A 191 5.28 0.54 18.64
C ALA A 191 4.58 -0.79 18.32
N LYS A 192 4.52 -1.73 19.28
CA LYS A 192 3.79 -2.99 19.16
C LYS A 192 2.29 -2.76 18.96
N ASN A 193 1.70 -1.84 19.72
CA ASN A 193 0.29 -1.50 19.60
C ASN A 193 -0.01 -0.83 18.24
N ALA A 194 0.88 0.05 17.77
CA ALA A 194 0.76 0.63 16.43
C ALA A 194 0.82 -0.44 15.32
N VAL A 195 1.71 -1.43 15.45
CA VAL A 195 1.78 -2.58 14.53
C VAL A 195 0.51 -3.44 14.60
N ALA A 196 0.04 -3.77 15.80
CA ALA A 196 -1.17 -4.57 16.00
C ALA A 196 -2.41 -3.91 15.41
N PHE A 197 -2.53 -2.58 15.58
CA PHE A 197 -3.59 -1.80 14.98
C PHE A 197 -3.56 -1.86 13.45
N LEU A 198 -2.39 -1.71 12.82
CA LEU A 198 -2.25 -1.79 11.36
C LEU A 198 -2.39 -3.21 10.79
N ASP A 199 -2.14 -4.24 11.59
CA ASP A 199 -2.37 -5.66 11.24
C ASP A 199 -3.87 -6.04 11.25
N GLY A 200 -4.77 -5.11 11.56
CA GLY A 200 -6.22 -5.34 11.54
C GLY A 200 -6.79 -5.91 12.83
N ARG A 201 -6.01 -5.99 13.91
CA ARG A 201 -6.50 -6.31 15.26
C ARG A 201 -7.10 -5.07 15.92
N HIS A 202 -8.08 -4.49 15.25
CA HIS A 202 -8.74 -3.26 15.69
C HIS A 202 -9.52 -3.48 16.99
N ASP A 203 -10.20 -4.63 17.12
CA ASP A 203 -11.03 -4.94 18.30
C ASP A 203 -10.18 -5.09 19.58
N ASP A 204 -9.01 -5.72 19.50
CA ASP A 204 -8.10 -5.87 20.65
C ASP A 204 -7.57 -4.52 21.13
N VAL A 205 -7.27 -3.62 20.18
CA VAL A 205 -6.78 -2.27 20.47
C VAL A 205 -7.88 -1.38 21.04
N ILE A 206 -9.10 -1.45 20.50
CA ILE A 206 -10.24 -0.70 21.01
C ILE A 206 -10.55 -1.14 22.45
N ASN A 207 -10.61 -2.45 22.70
CA ASN A 207 -10.81 -2.98 24.05
C ASN A 207 -9.71 -2.53 25.02
N MET A 208 -8.44 -2.55 24.60
CA MET A 208 -7.34 -2.04 25.43
C MET A 208 -7.50 -0.55 25.75
N LEU A 209 -7.82 0.27 24.74
CA LEU A 209 -8.00 1.71 24.90
C LEU A 209 -9.21 2.05 25.78
N GLU A 210 -10.31 1.30 25.68
CA GLU A 210 -11.48 1.44 26.55
C GLU A 210 -11.14 1.10 28.00
N ILE A 211 -10.40 0.01 28.24
CA ILE A 211 -9.94 -0.37 29.58
C ILE A 211 -9.06 0.74 30.17
N GLU A 212 -8.10 1.26 29.38
CA GLU A 212 -7.19 2.30 29.84
C GLU A 212 -7.89 3.63 30.08
N MET A 213 -8.83 4.02 29.21
CA MET A 213 -9.67 5.20 29.39
C MET A 213 -10.52 5.10 30.65
N ASN A 214 -11.15 3.93 30.90
CA ASN A 214 -11.92 3.69 32.11
C ASN A 214 -11.03 3.77 33.36
N ARG A 215 -9.83 3.17 33.32
CA ARG A 215 -8.84 3.23 34.40
C ARG A 215 -8.40 4.67 34.71
N LEU A 216 -8.13 5.48 33.67
CA LEU A 216 -7.71 6.88 33.82
C LEU A 216 -8.85 7.77 34.31
N SER A 217 -10.08 7.52 33.84
CA SER A 217 -11.31 8.18 34.31
C SER A 217 -11.58 7.88 35.79
N GLU A 218 -11.46 6.61 36.22
CA GLU A 218 -11.54 6.21 37.63
C GLU A 218 -10.47 6.90 38.50
N GLN A 219 -9.31 7.20 37.92
CA GLN A 219 -8.23 7.92 38.59
C GLN A 219 -8.34 9.46 38.50
N MET A 220 -9.41 10.00 37.89
CA MET A 220 -9.61 11.43 37.59
C MET A 220 -8.42 12.08 36.85
N LYS A 221 -7.68 11.29 36.07
CA LYS A 221 -6.56 11.72 35.25
C LYS A 221 -7.04 11.80 33.80
N PHE A 222 -7.65 12.94 33.46
CA PHE A 222 -8.11 13.25 32.10
C PHE A 222 -6.94 13.74 31.22
#